data_AF-A0A2N7N997-F1
#
_entry.id   AF-A0A2N7N997-F1
#
_cell.length_a   1.000
_cell.length_b   1.000
_cell.length_c   1.000
_cell.angle_alpha   90.00
_cell.angle_beta   90.00
_cell.angle_gamma   90.00
#
_symmetry.space_group_name_H-M   'P 1'
#
loop_
_entity.id
_entity.type
_entity.pdbx_description
1 polymer ?
#
loop_
_entity_poly.entity_id
_entity_poly.type
_entity_poly.pdbx_seq_one_letter_code
_entity_poly.pdbx_strand_id
1 'polypeptide(L)'
;MHIGLVRLMREVQRIKLIKAGIGKAQKASNRREYSCMEIGCKEKAIKSHSQQKKCQLDSIAEDGWVYSVEKGLYNIFSGKPRELLVKKTITESSRYKGYCNSHDTEIFSPIENESLDVTDAYHNYLLLLRSVSYESANKRDSYLRQIDTLKQIGELMHPQGRSGYEASTAGIKLFLDKDSPYYFQRLKEIDEANSYSDSVTFRSFELHGNLGVSCTTCFSPLREKHSEWMTEHFESPQPFIALSIVPSQNRTLVSFCWFAEFDELCSDFKNLVNDEKLISILNMYAFTESEDVCISPSLWEKLSVEDRQNIYRHMGNSDSLPNAEDVPLVMRT
;
A
#
# COMPACT_ATOMS: atom_id res chain seq x y z
N MET A 1 -21.46 -7.07 43.83
CA MET A 1 -22.19 -6.32 42.78
C MET A 1 -21.65 -4.90 42.55
N HIS A 2 -21.34 -4.13 43.59
CA HIS A 2 -20.89 -2.72 43.47
C HIS A 2 -19.53 -2.53 42.75
N ILE A 3 -18.56 -3.42 42.96
CA ILE A 3 -17.20 -3.32 42.37
C ILE A 3 -17.23 -3.52 40.84
N GLY A 4 -18.12 -4.38 40.33
CA GLY A 4 -18.26 -4.63 38.88
C GLY A 4 -18.83 -3.44 38.11
N LEU A 5 -19.82 -2.74 38.69
CA LEU A 5 -20.42 -1.53 38.10
C LEU A 5 -19.42 -0.37 38.01
N VAL A 6 -18.61 -0.17 39.04
CA VAL A 6 -17.58 0.90 39.05
C VAL A 6 -16.43 0.60 38.07
N ARG A 7 -16.10 -0.69 37.85
CA ARG A 7 -15.11 -1.09 36.84
C ARG A 7 -15.66 -0.86 35.41
N LEU A 8 -16.91 -1.25 35.16
CA LEU A 8 -17.58 -1.04 33.88
C LEU A 8 -17.72 0.46 33.54
N MET A 9 -18.10 1.30 34.51
CA MET A 9 -18.20 2.75 34.32
C MET A 9 -16.84 3.39 33.96
N ARG A 10 -15.74 2.93 34.58
CA ARG A 10 -14.38 3.39 34.27
C ARG A 10 -13.94 2.99 32.86
N GLU A 11 -14.33 1.80 32.41
CA GLU A 11 -14.00 1.30 31.07
C GLU A 11 -14.76 2.05 29.97
N VAL A 12 -16.05 2.34 30.17
CA VAL A 12 -16.83 3.18 29.25
C VAL A 12 -16.23 4.58 29.10
N GLN A 13 -15.78 5.17 30.21
CA GLN A 13 -15.12 6.48 30.19
C GLN A 13 -13.76 6.43 29.47
N ARG A 14 -12.96 5.39 29.70
CA ARG A 14 -11.70 5.14 28.97
C ARG A 14 -11.93 5.05 27.47
N ILE A 15 -12.92 4.26 27.02
CA ILE A 15 -13.25 4.13 25.59
C ILE A 15 -13.66 5.48 24.97
N LYS A 16 -14.45 6.31 25.69
CA LYS A 16 -14.82 7.65 25.23
C LYS A 16 -13.59 8.55 25.04
N LEU A 17 -12.66 8.54 25.99
CA LEU A 17 -11.41 9.30 25.89
C LEU A 17 -10.54 8.82 24.72
N ILE A 18 -10.44 7.51 24.52
CA ILE A 18 -9.70 6.94 23.38
C ILE A 18 -10.31 7.38 22.05
N LYS A 19 -11.64 7.27 21.88
CA LYS A 19 -12.35 7.72 20.68
C LYS A 19 -12.10 9.21 20.40
N ALA A 20 -12.16 10.04 21.43
CA ALA A 20 -11.89 11.47 21.30
C ALA A 20 -10.43 11.75 20.90
N GLY A 21 -9.47 11.03 21.48
CA GLY A 21 -8.05 11.14 21.15
C GLY A 21 -7.74 10.71 19.71
N ILE A 22 -8.30 9.59 19.24
CA ILE A 22 -8.20 9.16 17.85
C ILE A 22 -8.78 10.20 16.90
N GLY A 23 -9.93 10.79 17.25
CA GLY A 23 -10.53 11.86 16.45
C GLY A 23 -9.63 13.10 16.34
N LYS A 24 -8.90 13.45 17.41
CA LYS A 24 -7.91 14.54 17.37
C LYS A 24 -6.71 14.19 16.48
N ALA A 25 -6.16 12.98 16.60
CA ALA A 25 -5.06 12.51 15.77
C ALA A 25 -5.45 12.49 14.27
N GLN A 26 -6.65 12.00 13.94
CA GLN A 26 -7.15 12.01 12.57
C GLN A 26 -7.31 13.43 12.01
N LYS A 27 -7.83 14.37 12.81
CA LYS A 27 -7.94 15.78 12.40
C LYS A 27 -6.58 16.41 12.13
N ALA A 28 -5.57 16.10 12.94
CA ALA A 28 -4.20 16.55 12.73
C ALA A 28 -3.63 16.00 11.41
N SER A 29 -3.76 14.68 11.19
CA SER A 29 -3.34 14.01 9.95
C SER A 29 -4.00 14.62 8.71
N ASN A 30 -5.32 14.84 8.72
CA ASN A 30 -6.04 15.39 7.57
C ASN A 30 -5.57 16.80 7.17
N ARG A 31 -5.18 17.63 8.15
CA ARG A 31 -4.75 19.02 7.96
C ARG A 31 -3.28 19.17 7.59
N ARG A 32 -2.46 18.12 7.73
CA ARG A 32 -1.03 18.22 7.48
C ARG A 32 -0.74 18.50 6.02
N GLU A 33 0.13 19.45 5.74
CA GLU A 33 0.63 19.74 4.40
C GLU A 33 2.06 19.20 4.27
N TYR A 34 2.45 18.87 3.04
CA TYR A 34 3.79 18.38 2.72
C TYR A 34 4.31 19.12 1.51
N SER A 35 5.63 19.24 1.40
CA SER A 35 6.29 19.64 0.17
C SER A 35 6.23 18.50 -0.85
N CYS A 36 6.34 18.87 -2.13
CA CYS A 36 6.54 17.94 -3.24
C CYS A 36 7.71 17.00 -2.97
N MET A 37 7.58 15.73 -3.38
CA MET A 37 8.62 14.71 -3.25
C MET A 37 9.79 14.89 -4.23
N GLU A 38 9.58 15.67 -5.31
CA GLU A 38 10.65 15.98 -6.26
C GLU A 38 11.79 16.75 -5.59
N ILE A 39 13.03 16.30 -5.79
CA ILE A 39 14.19 16.79 -5.03
C ILE A 39 14.45 18.26 -5.40
N GLY A 40 14.45 19.12 -4.39
CA GLY A 40 14.64 20.57 -4.55
C GLY A 40 13.35 21.36 -4.84
N CYS A 41 12.21 20.69 -5.03
CA CYS A 41 10.92 21.36 -5.18
C CYS A 41 10.38 21.87 -3.83
N LYS A 42 9.88 23.12 -3.81
CA LYS A 42 9.33 23.77 -2.61
C LYS A 42 7.80 23.92 -2.65
N GLU A 43 7.18 23.54 -3.75
CA GLU A 43 5.73 23.61 -3.91
C GLU A 43 5.01 22.59 -3.02
N LYS A 44 3.76 22.89 -2.68
CA LYS A 44 2.94 21.99 -1.87
C LYS A 44 2.54 20.75 -2.66
N ALA A 45 2.61 19.59 -2.01
CA ALA A 45 2.09 18.35 -2.56
C ALA A 45 0.55 18.41 -2.64
N ILE A 46 0.01 18.02 -3.79
CA ILE A 46 -1.42 17.79 -3.98
C ILE A 46 -1.78 16.38 -3.52
N LYS A 47 -3.06 16.02 -3.62
CA LYS A 47 -3.52 14.65 -3.38
C LYS A 47 -3.47 13.87 -4.70
N SER A 48 -2.27 13.46 -5.09
CA SER A 48 -1.97 12.55 -6.20
C SER A 48 -2.72 11.22 -6.08
N HIS A 49 -2.84 10.52 -7.21
CA HIS A 49 -3.40 9.17 -7.29
C HIS A 49 -2.29 8.17 -7.64
N SER A 50 -2.11 7.11 -6.84
CA SER A 50 -1.18 6.03 -7.19
C SER A 50 -1.75 5.08 -8.24
N GLN A 51 -3.07 5.03 -8.35
CA GLN A 51 -3.80 4.36 -9.42
C GLN A 51 -4.66 5.39 -10.14
N GLN A 52 -4.45 5.57 -11.43
CA GLN A 52 -5.09 6.66 -12.16
C GLN A 52 -6.61 6.52 -12.20
N LYS A 53 -7.30 7.65 -12.15
CA LYS A 53 -8.78 7.63 -12.19
C LYS A 53 -9.29 7.16 -13.53
N LYS A 54 -8.73 7.73 -14.59
CA LYS A 54 -9.11 7.45 -15.98
C LYS A 54 -8.33 6.22 -16.46
N CYS A 55 -8.98 5.40 -17.27
CA CYS A 55 -8.50 4.12 -17.81
C CYS A 55 -8.22 3.01 -16.78
N GLN A 56 -7.76 3.32 -15.56
CA GLN A 56 -7.41 2.34 -14.54
C GLN A 56 -8.54 2.13 -13.52
N LEU A 57 -8.79 3.07 -12.59
CA LEU A 57 -9.84 2.90 -11.58
C LEU A 57 -11.26 2.93 -12.16
N ASP A 58 -11.52 3.74 -13.18
CA ASP A 58 -12.81 3.77 -13.88
C ASP A 58 -13.15 2.43 -14.56
N SER A 59 -12.15 1.66 -14.99
CA SER A 59 -12.35 0.36 -15.64
C SER A 59 -12.86 -0.72 -14.70
N ILE A 60 -12.65 -0.56 -13.39
CA ILE A 60 -13.14 -1.48 -12.36
C ILE A 60 -14.30 -0.88 -11.55
N ALA A 61 -14.66 0.38 -11.79
CA ALA A 61 -15.67 1.07 -11.01
C ALA A 61 -17.09 0.72 -11.49
N GLU A 62 -18.02 0.63 -10.55
CA GLU A 62 -19.46 0.55 -10.83
C GLU A 62 -20.12 1.81 -10.26
N ASP A 63 -20.78 2.58 -11.13
CA ASP A 63 -21.35 3.91 -10.80
C ASP A 63 -20.34 4.88 -10.16
N GLY A 64 -19.04 4.75 -10.51
CA GLY A 64 -17.95 5.55 -9.94
C GLY A 64 -17.46 5.10 -8.56
N TRP A 65 -17.87 3.91 -8.11
CA TRP A 65 -17.51 3.31 -6.83
C TRP A 65 -16.62 2.09 -6.98
N VAL A 66 -15.70 1.92 -6.03
CA VAL A 66 -14.85 0.73 -5.84
C VAL A 66 -14.76 0.38 -4.37
N TYR A 67 -14.37 -0.84 -4.03
CA TYR A 67 -13.89 -1.16 -2.69
C TYR A 67 -12.40 -0.82 -2.58
N SER A 68 -12.01 -0.14 -1.49
CA SER A 68 -10.62 0.28 -1.27
C SER A 68 -10.24 0.26 0.22
N VAL A 69 -8.95 0.26 0.50
CA VAL A 69 -8.39 0.13 1.86
C VAL A 69 -8.91 1.23 2.81
N GLU A 70 -9.37 0.83 4.00
CA GLU A 70 -9.81 1.71 5.09
C GLU A 70 -8.67 2.05 6.07
N LYS A 71 -8.13 3.26 5.92
CA LYS A 71 -7.03 3.80 6.73
C LYS A 71 -7.49 4.45 8.05
N GLY A 72 -8.80 4.59 8.27
CA GLY A 72 -9.40 5.20 9.45
C GLY A 72 -9.43 4.27 10.67
N LEU A 73 -9.13 4.81 11.85
CA LEU A 73 -9.12 4.05 13.12
C LEU A 73 -10.45 4.13 13.90
N TYR A 74 -11.47 4.82 13.37
CA TYR A 74 -12.73 5.06 14.08
C TYR A 74 -13.51 3.78 14.41
N ASN A 75 -13.42 2.77 13.54
CA ASN A 75 -14.22 1.55 13.66
C ASN A 75 -13.65 0.54 14.68
N ILE A 76 -12.44 0.78 15.23
CA ILE A 76 -11.77 -0.11 16.19
C ILE A 76 -12.65 -0.36 17.44
N PHE A 77 -13.47 0.62 17.83
CA PHE A 77 -14.31 0.54 19.02
C PHE A 77 -15.81 0.46 18.69
N SER A 78 -16.14 -0.04 17.49
CA SER A 78 -17.53 -0.19 17.04
C SER A 78 -18.19 -1.48 17.53
N GLY A 79 -17.41 -2.44 18.06
CA GLY A 79 -17.90 -3.77 18.46
C GLY A 79 -18.27 -4.67 17.28
N LYS A 80 -18.11 -4.20 16.04
CA LYS A 80 -18.28 -4.97 14.82
C LYS A 80 -16.91 -5.44 14.30
N PRO A 81 -16.85 -6.55 13.54
CA PRO A 81 -15.65 -6.91 12.78
C PRO A 81 -15.19 -5.72 11.94
N ARG A 82 -13.89 -5.44 11.95
CA ARG A 82 -13.32 -4.32 11.19
C ARG A 82 -13.34 -4.69 9.70
N GLU A 83 -14.10 -3.94 8.92
CA GLU A 83 -13.97 -3.98 7.45
C GLU A 83 -12.70 -3.21 7.06
N LEU A 84 -11.76 -3.91 6.42
CA LEU A 84 -10.52 -3.31 5.91
C LEU A 84 -10.67 -2.76 4.50
N LEU A 85 -11.71 -3.19 3.78
CA LEU A 85 -12.08 -2.69 2.46
C LEU A 85 -13.48 -2.10 2.55
N VAL A 86 -13.63 -0.84 2.14
CA VAL A 86 -14.90 -0.13 2.18
C VAL A 86 -15.18 0.53 0.83
N LYS A 87 -16.46 0.68 0.51
CA LYS A 87 -16.92 1.29 -0.75
C LYS A 87 -16.58 2.80 -0.72
N LYS A 88 -15.78 3.26 -1.69
CA LYS A 88 -15.37 4.67 -1.87
C LYS A 88 -15.49 5.08 -3.32
N THR A 89 -15.60 6.38 -3.55
CA THR A 89 -15.54 6.91 -4.92
C THR A 89 -14.13 6.76 -5.48
N ILE A 90 -13.99 6.59 -6.80
CA ILE A 90 -12.67 6.61 -7.46
C ILE A 90 -11.89 7.91 -7.21
N THR A 91 -12.58 8.98 -6.82
CA THR A 91 -11.93 10.25 -6.45
C THR A 91 -11.32 10.25 -5.06
N GLU A 92 -11.72 9.33 -4.19
CA GLU A 92 -11.26 9.18 -2.80
C GLU A 92 -10.31 8.00 -2.59
N SER A 93 -10.34 7.02 -3.49
CA SER A 93 -9.44 5.84 -3.50
C SER A 93 -8.03 6.19 -3.96
N SER A 94 -7.03 5.42 -3.51
CA SER A 94 -5.65 5.48 -4.01
C SER A 94 -4.96 6.84 -3.94
N ARG A 95 -5.29 7.64 -2.92
CA ARG A 95 -4.74 9.00 -2.77
C ARG A 95 -3.56 9.04 -1.81
N TYR A 96 -2.58 9.83 -2.18
CA TYR A 96 -1.46 10.19 -1.32
C TYR A 96 -1.00 11.64 -1.58
N LYS A 97 -0.23 12.20 -0.64
CA LYS A 97 0.36 13.53 -0.80
C LYS A 97 1.81 13.42 -1.24
N GLY A 98 2.03 13.23 -2.54
CA GLY A 98 3.36 13.01 -3.12
C GLY A 98 3.91 14.24 -3.80
N TYR A 99 3.36 14.56 -4.97
CA TYR A 99 3.91 15.57 -5.87
C TYR A 99 3.07 16.85 -5.88
N CYS A 100 3.66 17.96 -6.33
CA CYS A 100 2.90 19.15 -6.73
C CYS A 100 2.24 18.90 -8.09
N ASN A 101 1.29 19.74 -8.48
CA ASN A 101 0.53 19.53 -9.72
C ASN A 101 1.41 19.42 -10.98
N SER A 102 2.48 20.24 -11.08
CA SER A 102 3.40 20.21 -12.24
C SER A 102 4.09 18.85 -12.34
N HIS A 103 4.82 18.45 -11.30
CA HIS A 103 5.59 17.21 -11.32
C HIS A 103 4.70 15.97 -11.40
N ASP A 104 3.53 15.96 -10.73
CA ASP A 104 2.57 14.86 -10.85
C ASP A 104 2.14 14.67 -12.32
N THR A 105 1.87 15.77 -13.03
CA THR A 105 1.45 15.74 -14.43
C THR A 105 2.61 15.36 -15.35
N GLU A 106 3.77 16.01 -15.20
CA GLU A 106 4.91 15.90 -16.12
C GLU A 106 5.59 14.53 -16.02
N ILE A 107 5.91 14.08 -14.79
CA ILE A 107 6.63 12.81 -14.55
C ILE A 107 5.82 11.63 -15.09
N PHE A 108 4.50 11.65 -14.85
CA PHE A 108 3.66 10.49 -15.11
C PHE A 108 2.90 10.55 -16.43
N SER A 109 2.91 11.67 -17.15
CA SER A 109 2.27 11.79 -18.46
C SER A 109 2.54 10.61 -19.41
N PRO A 110 3.76 10.07 -19.53
CA PRO A 110 4.05 8.96 -20.44
C PRO A 110 3.25 7.68 -20.16
N ILE A 111 2.86 7.41 -18.91
CA ILE A 111 2.08 6.22 -18.54
C ILE A 111 0.59 6.52 -18.31
N GLU A 112 0.15 7.76 -18.53
CA GLU A 112 -1.23 8.20 -18.27
C GLU A 112 -1.95 8.78 -19.49
N ASN A 113 -1.25 9.59 -20.27
CA ASN A 113 -1.78 10.24 -21.46
C ASN A 113 -1.41 9.47 -22.74
N GLU A 114 -0.41 8.60 -22.67
CA GLU A 114 -0.02 7.68 -23.74
C GLU A 114 -0.43 6.24 -23.39
N SER A 115 -0.21 5.29 -24.30
CA SER A 115 -0.51 3.88 -24.03
C SER A 115 0.59 3.28 -23.17
N LEU A 116 0.26 2.87 -21.94
CA LEU A 116 1.19 2.13 -21.09
C LEU A 116 1.68 0.86 -21.79
N ASP A 117 2.97 0.83 -22.14
CA ASP A 117 3.69 -0.33 -22.62
C ASP A 117 4.52 -0.96 -21.50
N VAL A 118 4.14 -2.15 -21.04
CA VAL A 118 4.86 -2.86 -19.98
C VAL A 118 6.10 -3.62 -20.48
N THR A 119 6.41 -3.55 -21.77
CA THR A 119 7.68 -4.02 -22.35
C THR A 119 8.74 -2.92 -22.40
N ASP A 120 8.34 -1.66 -22.23
CA ASP A 120 9.23 -0.51 -22.24
C ASP A 120 9.86 -0.26 -20.84
N ALA A 121 11.19 -0.12 -20.80
CA ALA A 121 11.92 0.03 -19.55
C ALA A 121 11.63 1.36 -18.83
N TYR A 122 11.39 2.44 -19.58
CA TYR A 122 11.07 3.74 -19.00
C TYR A 122 9.68 3.74 -18.36
N HIS A 123 8.70 3.11 -19.01
CA HIS A 123 7.36 2.94 -18.46
C HIS A 123 7.38 2.11 -17.16
N ASN A 124 8.16 1.02 -17.12
CA ASN A 124 8.35 0.22 -15.91
C ASN A 124 9.07 1.00 -14.80
N TYR A 125 10.07 1.82 -15.14
CA TYR A 125 10.68 2.77 -14.20
C TYR A 125 9.66 3.75 -13.61
N LEU A 126 8.73 4.29 -14.42
CA LEU A 126 7.69 5.19 -13.93
C LEU A 126 6.68 4.48 -13.00
N LEU A 127 6.33 3.22 -13.27
CA LEU A 127 5.52 2.39 -12.37
C LEU A 127 6.23 2.11 -11.05
N LEU A 128 7.54 1.84 -11.09
CA LEU A 128 8.40 1.68 -9.92
C LEU A 128 8.45 2.98 -9.10
N LEU A 129 8.72 4.12 -9.73
CA LEU A 129 8.75 5.44 -9.10
C LEU A 129 7.42 5.75 -8.41
N ARG A 130 6.28 5.48 -9.07
CA ARG A 130 4.96 5.69 -8.48
C ARG A 130 4.72 4.81 -7.25
N SER A 131 5.12 3.55 -7.32
CA SER A 131 4.97 2.59 -6.22
C SER A 131 5.79 3.00 -5.00
N VAL A 132 7.06 3.35 -5.20
CA VAL A 132 7.96 3.86 -4.14
C VAL A 132 7.44 5.17 -3.55
N SER A 133 6.91 6.05 -4.39
CA SER A 133 6.34 7.34 -3.96
C SER A 133 5.11 7.15 -3.08
N TYR A 134 4.20 6.28 -3.49
CA TYR A 134 3.03 5.93 -2.70
C TYR A 134 3.43 5.31 -1.37
N GLU A 135 4.31 4.31 -1.39
CA GLU A 135 4.76 3.60 -0.19
C GLU A 135 5.41 4.57 0.81
N SER A 136 6.33 5.40 0.33
CA SER A 136 7.00 6.42 1.15
C SER A 136 6.01 7.44 1.74
N ALA A 137 5.03 7.90 0.96
CA ALA A 137 4.00 8.81 1.45
C ALA A 137 3.08 8.13 2.48
N ASN A 138 2.70 6.88 2.24
CA ASN A 138 1.82 6.12 3.10
C ASN A 138 2.50 5.82 4.44
N LYS A 139 3.78 5.40 4.44
CA LYS A 139 4.59 5.20 5.65
C LYS A 139 4.80 6.50 6.41
N ARG A 140 5.08 7.63 5.74
CA ARG A 140 5.17 8.95 6.38
C ARG A 140 3.87 9.33 7.07
N ASP A 141 2.74 9.18 6.39
CA ASP A 141 1.42 9.48 6.95
C ASP A 141 1.05 8.54 8.10
N SER A 142 1.43 7.25 8.00
CA SER A 142 1.25 6.26 9.05
C SER A 142 2.08 6.61 10.28
N TYR A 143 3.39 6.81 10.14
CA TYR A 143 4.30 7.18 11.23
C TYR A 143 3.78 8.38 12.02
N LEU A 144 3.49 9.48 11.33
CA LEU A 144 3.07 10.69 12.00
C LEU A 144 1.69 10.54 12.66
N ARG A 145 0.78 9.75 12.08
CA ARG A 145 -0.51 9.43 12.70
C ARG A 145 -0.34 8.55 13.93
N GLN A 146 0.61 7.63 13.92
CA GLN A 146 0.94 6.81 15.09
C GLN A 146 1.52 7.66 16.22
N ILE A 147 2.43 8.59 15.92
CA ILE A 147 2.95 9.56 16.89
C ILE A 147 1.82 10.42 17.49
N ASP A 148 0.94 10.97 16.64
CA ASP A 148 -0.20 11.75 17.09
C ASP A 148 -1.13 10.90 17.98
N THR A 149 -1.35 9.63 17.63
CA THR A 149 -2.18 8.70 18.41
C THR A 149 -1.54 8.40 19.76
N LEU A 150 -0.26 8.04 19.82
CA LEU A 150 0.47 7.80 21.07
C LEU A 150 0.43 9.04 21.98
N LYS A 151 0.60 10.24 21.41
CA LYS A 151 0.48 11.49 22.16
C LYS A 151 -0.90 11.71 22.77
N GLN A 152 -1.98 11.33 22.06
CA GLN A 152 -3.35 11.54 22.53
C GLN A 152 -3.83 10.45 23.50
N ILE A 153 -3.45 9.20 23.28
CA ILE A 153 -4.06 8.04 23.95
C ILE A 153 -3.06 7.02 24.49
N GLY A 154 -1.75 7.23 24.37
CA GLY A 154 -0.72 6.25 24.76
C GLY A 154 -0.83 5.81 26.23
N GLU A 155 -1.08 6.74 27.14
CA GLU A 155 -1.32 6.46 28.57
C GLU A 155 -2.63 5.70 28.84
N LEU A 156 -3.55 5.69 27.87
CA LEU A 156 -4.80 4.96 27.95
C LEU A 156 -4.71 3.57 27.30
N MET A 157 -3.60 3.24 26.64
CA MET A 157 -3.40 1.93 26.02
C MET A 157 -3.03 0.87 27.06
N HIS A 158 -3.30 -0.39 26.74
CA HIS A 158 -2.77 -1.51 27.53
C HIS A 158 -1.24 -1.59 27.32
N PRO A 159 -0.42 -1.89 28.34
CA PRO A 159 1.05 -1.86 28.21
C PRO A 159 1.60 -2.69 27.03
N GLN A 160 1.13 -3.93 26.85
CA GLN A 160 1.53 -4.77 25.72
C GLN A 160 1.09 -4.17 24.38
N GLY A 161 -0.13 -3.61 24.31
CA GLY A 161 -0.63 -2.97 23.09
C GLY A 161 0.14 -1.70 22.75
N ARG A 162 0.54 -0.92 23.76
CA ARG A 162 1.39 0.26 23.60
C ARG A 162 2.77 -0.12 23.08
N SER A 163 3.42 -1.11 23.69
CA SER A 163 4.74 -1.59 23.27
C SER A 163 4.75 -2.06 21.82
N GLY A 164 3.74 -2.85 21.41
CA GLY A 164 3.61 -3.27 20.01
C GLY A 164 3.38 -2.08 19.05
N TYR A 165 2.59 -1.09 19.47
CA TYR A 165 2.36 0.12 18.68
C TYR A 165 3.64 0.96 18.53
N GLU A 166 4.41 1.13 19.61
CA GLU A 166 5.69 1.83 19.62
C GLU A 166 6.75 1.11 18.77
N ALA A 167 6.80 -0.23 18.83
CA ALA A 167 7.68 -1.03 17.98
C ALA A 167 7.35 -0.88 16.48
N SER A 168 6.05 -0.94 16.12
CA SER A 168 5.60 -0.64 14.75
C SER A 168 5.99 0.77 14.30
N THR A 169 5.80 1.77 15.18
CA THR A 169 6.21 3.16 14.91
C THR A 169 7.71 3.26 14.64
N ALA A 170 8.55 2.56 15.42
CA ALA A 170 10.00 2.54 15.25
C ALA A 170 10.42 1.89 13.92
N GLY A 171 9.79 0.77 13.54
CA GLY A 171 10.06 0.12 12.25
C GLY A 171 9.73 1.02 11.06
N ILE A 172 8.59 1.70 11.08
CA ILE A 172 8.23 2.66 10.02
C ILE A 172 9.22 3.84 9.98
N LYS A 173 9.67 4.32 11.15
CA LYS A 173 10.68 5.38 11.21
C LYS A 173 11.99 4.94 10.56
N LEU A 174 12.45 3.72 10.82
CA LEU A 174 13.66 3.18 10.21
C LEU A 174 13.57 3.19 8.67
N PHE A 175 12.44 2.74 8.12
CA PHE A 175 12.17 2.81 6.68
C PHE A 175 12.27 4.25 6.15
N LEU A 176 11.66 5.22 6.85
CA LEU A 176 11.66 6.62 6.43
C LEU A 176 13.02 7.31 6.53
N ASP A 177 13.86 6.88 7.48
CA ASP A 177 15.19 7.46 7.69
C ASP A 177 16.25 6.86 6.78
N LYS A 178 16.05 5.62 6.30
CA LYS A 178 17.07 4.83 5.61
C LYS A 178 16.64 4.36 4.22
N ASP A 179 15.59 3.56 4.14
CA ASP A 179 15.17 2.90 2.90
C ASP A 179 14.61 3.91 1.89
N SER A 180 13.64 4.73 2.31
CA SER A 180 12.99 5.71 1.44
C SER A 180 13.99 6.73 0.84
N PRO A 181 14.90 7.37 1.60
CA PRO A 181 15.91 8.26 1.03
C PRO A 181 16.83 7.56 0.02
N TYR A 182 17.26 6.33 0.32
CA TYR A 182 18.08 5.56 -0.60
C TYR A 182 17.33 5.24 -1.90
N TYR A 183 16.07 4.82 -1.82
CA TYR A 183 15.27 4.54 -3.02
C TYR A 183 15.08 5.76 -3.91
N PHE A 184 14.75 6.92 -3.33
CA PHE A 184 14.58 8.16 -4.11
C PHE A 184 15.89 8.66 -4.71
N GLN A 185 17.01 8.55 -3.97
CA GLN A 185 18.33 8.88 -4.49
C GLN A 185 18.67 7.98 -5.68
N ARG A 186 18.42 6.67 -5.56
CA ARG A 186 18.66 5.71 -6.64
C ARG A 186 17.78 5.99 -7.86
N LEU A 187 16.49 6.22 -7.68
CA LEU A 187 15.56 6.58 -8.77
C LEU A 187 16.02 7.84 -9.51
N LYS A 188 16.46 8.87 -8.77
CA LYS A 188 17.00 10.10 -9.36
C LYS A 188 18.26 9.84 -10.19
N GLU A 189 19.19 9.03 -9.70
CA GLU A 189 20.40 8.66 -10.45
C GLU A 189 20.06 7.90 -11.75
N ILE A 190 19.05 7.05 -11.72
CA ILE A 190 18.57 6.30 -12.89
C ILE A 190 18.00 7.27 -13.95
N ASP A 191 17.17 8.22 -13.52
CA ASP A 191 16.57 9.25 -14.37
C ASP A 191 17.62 10.15 -15.01
N GLU A 192 18.53 10.71 -14.20
CA GLU A 192 19.61 11.61 -14.65
C GLU A 192 20.55 10.92 -15.65
N ALA A 193 20.81 9.63 -15.45
CA ALA A 193 21.66 8.83 -16.35
C ALA A 193 20.89 8.24 -17.55
N ASN A 194 19.56 8.31 -17.58
CA ASN A 194 18.70 7.58 -18.52
C ASN A 194 19.02 6.07 -18.59
N SER A 195 19.39 5.47 -17.46
CA SER A 195 19.89 4.09 -17.37
C SER A 195 18.80 3.08 -16.99
N TYR A 196 17.56 3.30 -17.46
CA TYR A 196 16.38 2.54 -17.07
C TYR A 196 16.57 1.02 -17.27
N SER A 197 17.02 0.60 -18.46
CA SER A 197 17.21 -0.82 -18.80
C SER A 197 18.36 -1.50 -18.04
N ASP A 198 19.35 -0.72 -17.59
CA ASP A 198 20.53 -1.25 -16.88
C ASP A 198 20.33 -1.28 -15.36
N SER A 199 19.47 -0.40 -14.83
CA SER A 199 19.29 -0.20 -13.39
C SER A 199 17.96 -0.72 -12.84
N VAL A 200 16.97 -0.97 -13.69
CA VAL A 200 15.66 -1.51 -13.30
C VAL A 200 15.46 -2.85 -13.99
N THR A 201 15.28 -3.90 -13.19
CA THR A 201 14.80 -5.19 -13.71
C THR A 201 13.29 -5.24 -13.56
N PHE A 202 12.61 -5.77 -14.57
CA PHE A 202 11.17 -6.00 -14.51
C PHE A 202 10.74 -7.32 -15.11
N ARG A 203 9.62 -7.83 -14.61
CA ARG A 203 8.88 -8.94 -15.20
C ARG A 203 7.43 -8.51 -15.36
N SER A 204 6.97 -8.47 -16.60
CA SER A 204 5.68 -7.89 -16.94
C SER A 204 4.85 -8.80 -17.83
N PHE A 205 3.53 -8.64 -17.75
CA PHE A 205 2.54 -9.47 -18.45
C PHE A 205 1.39 -8.62 -18.98
N GLU A 206 0.91 -8.94 -20.16
CA GLU A 206 -0.40 -8.51 -20.67
C GLU A 206 -1.37 -9.69 -20.54
N LEU A 207 -2.39 -9.53 -19.71
CA LEU A 207 -3.41 -10.52 -19.44
C LEU A 207 -4.69 -10.15 -20.18
N HIS A 208 -5.34 -11.14 -20.79
CA HIS A 208 -6.64 -10.94 -21.42
C HIS A 208 -7.72 -10.68 -20.35
N GLY A 209 -8.56 -9.69 -20.59
CA GLY A 209 -9.67 -9.33 -19.70
C GLY A 209 -9.28 -8.39 -18.55
N ASN A 210 -10.31 -7.83 -17.93
CA ASN A 210 -10.20 -7.02 -16.72
C ASN A 210 -10.35 -7.93 -15.49
N LEU A 211 -9.30 -8.05 -14.67
CA LEU A 211 -9.32 -8.88 -13.46
C LEU A 211 -10.21 -8.34 -12.33
N GLY A 212 -10.82 -7.17 -12.51
CA GLY A 212 -11.66 -6.49 -11.51
C GLY A 212 -10.89 -5.95 -10.31
N VAL A 213 -9.55 -5.91 -10.38
CA VAL A 213 -8.65 -5.45 -9.33
C VAL A 213 -7.60 -4.52 -9.92
N SER A 214 -7.33 -3.43 -9.20
CA SER A 214 -6.23 -2.51 -9.47
C SER A 214 -5.38 -2.40 -8.19
N CYS A 215 -4.06 -2.34 -8.34
CA CYS A 215 -3.14 -2.38 -7.21
C CYS A 215 -1.81 -1.70 -7.53
N THR A 216 -1.28 -0.97 -6.56
CA THR A 216 0.08 -0.42 -6.57
C THR A 216 0.70 -0.66 -5.20
N THR A 217 1.77 -1.45 -5.12
CA THR A 217 2.38 -1.77 -3.82
C THR A 217 3.88 -2.04 -3.95
N CYS A 218 4.60 -1.87 -2.85
CA CYS A 218 5.96 -2.36 -2.68
C CYS A 218 5.96 -3.43 -1.57
N PHE A 219 6.66 -4.54 -1.79
CA PHE A 219 6.78 -5.60 -0.80
C PHE A 219 8.19 -6.21 -0.80
N SER A 220 8.55 -6.87 0.29
CA SER A 220 9.84 -7.55 0.42
C SER A 220 9.84 -8.88 -0.36
N PRO A 221 10.82 -9.14 -1.23
CA PRO A 221 10.93 -10.43 -1.90
C PRO A 221 11.33 -11.57 -0.95
N LEU A 222 11.82 -11.24 0.26
CA LEU A 222 12.36 -12.21 1.21
C LEU A 222 11.29 -12.98 1.98
N ARG A 223 10.07 -12.43 2.07
CA ARG A 223 8.92 -13.03 2.76
C ARG A 223 9.29 -13.54 4.16
N GLU A 224 9.10 -14.83 4.44
CA GLU A 224 9.42 -15.45 5.73
C GLU A 224 10.90 -15.31 6.15
N LYS A 225 11.81 -15.14 5.18
CA LYS A 225 13.25 -14.95 5.43
C LYS A 225 13.60 -13.50 5.77
N HIS A 226 12.63 -12.58 5.74
CA HIS A 226 12.89 -11.15 5.94
C HIS A 226 13.51 -10.84 7.31
N SER A 227 12.97 -11.41 8.39
CA SER A 227 13.46 -11.15 9.74
C SER A 227 14.90 -11.64 9.96
N GLU A 228 15.25 -12.81 9.41
CA GLU A 228 16.60 -13.36 9.45
C GLU A 228 17.57 -12.48 8.66
N TRP A 229 17.20 -12.15 7.42
CA TRP A 229 18.02 -11.30 6.55
C TRP A 229 18.25 -9.91 7.16
N MET A 230 17.21 -9.29 7.74
CA MET A 230 17.30 -7.98 8.40
C MET A 230 18.25 -7.98 9.60
N THR A 231 18.39 -9.10 10.30
CA THR A 231 19.32 -9.22 11.42
C THR A 231 20.76 -9.21 10.94
N GLU A 232 21.03 -9.84 9.79
CA GLU A 232 22.37 -9.91 9.19
C GLU A 232 22.73 -8.65 8.38
N HIS A 233 21.74 -7.94 7.84
CA HIS A 233 21.90 -6.82 6.90
C HIS A 233 21.29 -5.52 7.42
N PHE A 234 21.27 -5.30 8.74
CA PHE A 234 20.59 -4.16 9.37
C PHE A 234 21.10 -2.79 8.92
N GLU A 235 22.29 -2.70 8.32
CA GLU A 235 22.89 -1.48 7.74
C GLU A 235 22.60 -1.31 6.23
N SER A 236 22.13 -2.36 5.55
CA SER A 236 21.80 -2.32 4.11
C SER A 236 20.35 -1.86 3.85
N PRO A 237 20.07 -1.12 2.78
CA PRO A 237 18.70 -0.82 2.39
C PRO A 237 17.94 -2.11 2.08
N GLN A 238 16.65 -2.14 2.39
CA GLN A 238 15.84 -3.34 2.19
C GLN A 238 15.61 -3.61 0.69
N PRO A 239 15.73 -4.88 0.24
CA PRO A 239 15.27 -5.24 -1.09
C PRO A 239 13.75 -5.16 -1.15
N PHE A 240 13.23 -4.76 -2.31
CA PHE A 240 11.80 -4.67 -2.53
C PHE A 240 11.45 -4.99 -3.98
N ILE A 241 10.19 -5.35 -4.19
CA ILE A 241 9.55 -5.45 -5.50
C ILE A 241 8.35 -4.52 -5.49
N ALA A 242 8.25 -3.68 -6.51
CA ALA A 242 7.04 -2.94 -6.83
C ALA A 242 6.13 -3.79 -7.72
N LEU A 243 4.87 -3.96 -7.33
CA LEU A 243 3.83 -4.58 -8.14
C LEU A 243 2.80 -3.54 -8.56
N SER A 244 2.58 -3.45 -9.87
CA SER A 244 1.49 -2.70 -10.48
C SER A 244 0.53 -3.64 -11.21
N ILE A 245 -0.74 -3.62 -10.83
CA ILE A 245 -1.85 -4.25 -11.55
C ILE A 245 -2.72 -3.12 -12.11
N VAL A 246 -2.65 -2.95 -13.43
CA VAL A 246 -3.25 -1.83 -14.16
C VAL A 246 -4.34 -2.39 -15.09
N PRO A 247 -5.59 -2.52 -14.61
CA PRO A 247 -6.70 -2.95 -15.45
C PRO A 247 -7.08 -1.88 -16.48
N SER A 248 -7.69 -2.34 -17.56
CA SER A 248 -8.39 -1.55 -18.56
C SER A 248 -9.65 -2.32 -19.00
N GLN A 249 -10.41 -1.82 -19.96
CA GLN A 249 -11.70 -2.45 -20.32
C GLN A 249 -11.58 -3.91 -20.79
N ASN A 250 -10.52 -4.27 -21.51
CA ASN A 250 -10.38 -5.58 -22.16
C ASN A 250 -9.08 -6.33 -21.84
N ARG A 251 -8.20 -5.74 -21.03
CA ARG A 251 -6.92 -6.34 -20.63
C ARG A 251 -6.47 -5.82 -19.27
N THR A 252 -5.58 -6.56 -18.65
CA THR A 252 -4.90 -6.15 -17.42
C THR A 252 -3.39 -6.22 -17.64
N LEU A 253 -2.73 -5.08 -17.47
CA LEU A 253 -1.27 -4.99 -17.53
C LEU A 253 -0.71 -5.20 -16.14
N VAL A 254 0.31 -6.02 -16.03
CA VAL A 254 0.96 -6.38 -14.77
C VAL A 254 2.44 -6.11 -14.91
N SER A 255 3.03 -5.49 -13.89
CA SER A 255 4.47 -5.31 -13.81
C SER A 255 4.98 -5.55 -12.40
N PHE A 256 6.01 -6.39 -12.30
CA PHE A 256 6.89 -6.50 -11.14
C PHE A 256 8.19 -5.78 -11.47
N CYS A 257 8.59 -4.78 -10.69
CA CYS A 257 9.83 -4.03 -10.89
C CYS A 257 10.69 -4.00 -9.63
N TRP A 258 12.02 -4.04 -9.79
CA TRP A 258 12.98 -3.85 -8.71
C TRP A 258 14.28 -3.22 -9.24
N PHE A 259 15.12 -2.71 -8.34
CA PHE A 259 16.46 -2.27 -8.74
C PHE A 259 17.32 -3.48 -9.11
N ALA A 260 18.11 -3.36 -10.17
CA ALA A 260 18.97 -4.44 -10.66
C ALA A 260 19.97 -4.96 -9.60
N GLU A 261 20.33 -4.14 -8.60
CA GLU A 261 21.18 -4.57 -7.48
C GLU A 261 20.49 -5.56 -6.53
N PHE A 262 19.16 -5.67 -6.57
CA PHE A 262 18.38 -6.65 -5.81
C PHE A 262 18.04 -7.91 -6.62
N ASP A 263 18.57 -8.07 -7.82
CA ASP A 263 18.13 -9.10 -8.78
C ASP A 263 18.24 -10.53 -8.24
N GLU A 264 19.34 -10.85 -7.56
CA GLU A 264 19.58 -12.17 -6.96
C GLU A 264 18.51 -12.53 -5.90
N LEU A 265 18.00 -11.53 -5.19
CA LEU A 265 16.96 -11.69 -4.16
C LEU A 265 15.54 -11.77 -4.75
N CYS A 266 15.38 -11.43 -6.03
CA CYS A 266 14.10 -11.37 -6.74
C CYS A 266 13.94 -12.49 -7.78
N SER A 267 14.78 -13.52 -7.73
CA SER A 267 14.84 -14.60 -8.74
C SER A 267 13.51 -15.34 -8.94
N ASP A 268 12.70 -15.51 -7.89
CA ASP A 268 11.36 -16.11 -7.98
C ASP A 268 10.44 -15.32 -8.92
N PHE A 269 10.57 -13.99 -8.95
CA PHE A 269 9.75 -13.11 -9.78
C PHE A 269 10.28 -12.99 -11.20
N LYS A 270 11.61 -13.01 -11.36
CA LYS A 270 12.27 -13.00 -12.67
C LYS A 270 11.82 -14.17 -13.55
N ASN A 271 11.61 -15.34 -12.93
CA ASN A 271 11.25 -16.57 -13.61
C ASN A 271 9.73 -16.79 -13.74
N LEU A 272 8.89 -15.86 -13.29
CA LEU A 272 7.44 -15.99 -13.42
C LEU A 272 7.03 -16.12 -14.90
N VAL A 273 6.05 -16.97 -15.15
CA VAL A 273 5.46 -17.17 -16.48
C VAL A 273 3.98 -16.87 -16.44
N ASN A 274 3.38 -16.57 -17.60
CA ASN A 274 1.94 -16.40 -17.71
C ASN A 274 1.27 -17.77 -17.76
N ASP A 275 1.10 -18.38 -16.59
CA ASP A 275 0.39 -19.64 -16.39
C ASP A 275 -0.78 -19.48 -15.40
N GLU A 276 -1.47 -20.59 -15.09
CA GLU A 276 -2.62 -20.59 -14.18
C GLU A 276 -2.27 -20.10 -12.75
N LYS A 277 -0.99 -20.16 -12.34
CA LYS A 277 -0.56 -19.74 -11.01
C LYS A 277 -0.37 -18.23 -10.90
N LEU A 278 -0.13 -17.53 -12.02
CA LEU A 278 0.10 -16.08 -12.01
C LEU A 278 -1.07 -15.33 -11.35
N ILE A 279 -2.31 -15.68 -11.66
CA ILE A 279 -3.49 -15.03 -11.05
C ILE A 279 -3.53 -15.25 -9.54
N SER A 280 -3.22 -16.46 -9.06
CA SER A 280 -3.15 -16.75 -7.62
C SER A 280 -2.06 -15.94 -6.92
N ILE A 281 -0.90 -15.77 -7.57
CA ILE A 281 0.21 -14.94 -7.07
C ILE A 281 -0.23 -13.47 -6.98
N LEU A 282 -0.84 -12.94 -8.03
CA LEU A 282 -1.34 -11.55 -8.04
C LEU A 282 -2.42 -11.33 -6.98
N ASN A 283 -3.35 -12.26 -6.83
CA ASN A 283 -4.39 -12.22 -5.82
C ASN A 283 -3.76 -12.16 -4.43
N MET A 284 -2.84 -13.06 -4.14
CA MET A 284 -2.15 -13.11 -2.86
C MET A 284 -1.44 -11.77 -2.57
N TYR A 285 -0.57 -11.28 -3.45
CA TYR A 285 0.15 -10.03 -3.19
C TYR A 285 -0.77 -8.81 -3.08
N ALA A 286 -1.83 -8.74 -3.87
CA ALA A 286 -2.81 -7.65 -3.79
C ALA A 286 -3.60 -7.65 -2.46
N PHE A 287 -3.78 -8.82 -1.82
CA PHE A 287 -4.59 -8.94 -0.60
C PHE A 287 -3.80 -9.25 0.67
N THR A 288 -2.50 -9.51 0.59
CA THR A 288 -1.64 -9.68 1.79
C THR A 288 -0.62 -8.58 1.96
N GLU A 289 -0.06 -8.04 0.86
CA GLU A 289 1.01 -7.04 0.92
C GLU A 289 0.54 -5.62 0.60
N SER A 290 -0.54 -5.47 -0.17
CA SER A 290 -0.95 -4.15 -0.65
C SER A 290 -1.70 -3.31 0.38
N GLU A 291 -1.19 -2.12 0.64
CA GLU A 291 -1.91 -1.04 1.32
C GLU A 291 -2.70 -0.14 0.33
N ASP A 292 -2.79 -0.52 -0.94
CA ASP A 292 -3.47 0.23 -2.02
C ASP A 292 -4.20 -0.67 -3.03
N VAL A 293 -4.94 -1.67 -2.56
CA VAL A 293 -5.79 -2.47 -3.46
C VAL A 293 -7.16 -1.80 -3.66
N CYS A 294 -7.62 -1.74 -4.91
CA CYS A 294 -8.96 -1.34 -5.31
C CYS A 294 -9.66 -2.48 -6.06
N ILE A 295 -10.95 -2.71 -5.78
CA ILE A 295 -11.71 -3.85 -6.28
C ILE A 295 -13.05 -3.40 -6.84
N SER A 296 -13.47 -4.02 -7.95
CA SER A 296 -14.82 -3.89 -8.50
C SER A 296 -15.89 -4.28 -7.47
N PRO A 297 -16.96 -3.47 -7.31
CA PRO A 297 -18.03 -3.79 -6.37
C PRO A 297 -18.68 -5.14 -6.60
N SER A 298 -19.04 -5.50 -7.83
CA SER A 298 -19.65 -6.81 -8.11
C SER A 298 -18.72 -7.97 -7.84
N LEU A 299 -17.39 -7.79 -7.93
CA LEU A 299 -16.42 -8.83 -7.58
C LEU A 299 -16.36 -9.04 -6.06
N TRP A 300 -16.27 -7.94 -5.31
CA TRP A 300 -16.20 -7.99 -3.85
C TRP A 300 -17.50 -8.46 -3.20
N GLU A 301 -18.65 -7.98 -3.69
CA GLU A 301 -19.97 -8.27 -3.13
C GLU A 301 -20.43 -9.72 -3.40
N LYS A 302 -19.87 -10.40 -4.41
CA LYS A 302 -20.09 -11.84 -4.68
C LYS A 302 -19.42 -12.76 -3.66
N LEU A 303 -18.40 -12.28 -2.93
CA LEU A 303 -17.70 -13.09 -1.95
C LEU A 303 -18.59 -13.38 -0.74
N SER A 304 -18.47 -14.62 -0.23
CA SER A 304 -19.15 -14.97 1.01
C SER A 304 -18.65 -14.08 2.15
N VAL A 305 -19.43 -14.00 3.23
CA VAL A 305 -18.97 -13.28 4.43
C VAL A 305 -17.70 -13.93 4.99
N GLU A 306 -17.60 -15.26 4.92
CA GLU A 306 -16.44 -16.02 5.38
C GLU A 306 -15.19 -15.70 4.56
N ASP A 307 -15.27 -15.68 3.23
CA ASP A 307 -14.15 -15.33 2.35
C ASP A 307 -13.63 -13.93 2.65
N ARG A 308 -14.54 -12.95 2.79
CA ARG A 308 -14.16 -11.57 3.14
C ARG A 308 -13.46 -11.50 4.50
N GLN A 309 -13.92 -12.26 5.49
CA GLN A 309 -13.25 -12.33 6.79
C GLN A 309 -11.87 -13.02 6.69
N ASN A 310 -11.73 -14.07 5.87
CA ASN A 310 -10.44 -14.71 5.63
C ASN A 310 -9.46 -13.72 5.00
N ILE A 311 -9.86 -13.00 3.95
CA ILE A 311 -9.05 -11.93 3.33
C ILE A 311 -8.64 -10.90 4.38
N TYR A 312 -9.56 -10.42 5.22
CA TYR A 312 -9.23 -9.45 6.27
C TYR A 312 -8.24 -9.98 7.31
N ARG A 313 -8.24 -11.28 7.61
CA ARG A 313 -7.24 -11.88 8.50
C ARG A 313 -5.85 -11.84 7.88
N HIS A 314 -5.73 -12.08 6.57
CA HIS A 314 -4.45 -11.98 5.87
C HIS A 314 -3.98 -10.53 5.75
N MET A 315 -4.85 -9.60 5.32
CA MET A 315 -4.54 -8.16 5.26
C MET A 315 -4.12 -7.57 6.63
N GLY A 316 -4.64 -8.12 7.73
CA GLY A 316 -4.45 -7.60 9.08
C GLY A 316 -3.27 -8.21 9.85
N ASN A 317 -2.59 -9.22 9.30
CA ASN A 317 -1.54 -9.96 10.01
C ASN A 317 -0.22 -9.94 9.24
N SER A 318 0.85 -9.50 9.92
CA SER A 318 2.22 -9.53 9.38
C SER A 318 2.75 -10.96 9.21
N ASP A 319 2.20 -11.91 9.96
CA ASP A 319 2.59 -13.34 9.91
C ASP A 319 1.73 -14.14 8.92
N SER A 320 1.07 -13.49 7.96
CA SER A 320 0.14 -14.13 7.03
C SER A 320 0.82 -14.86 5.86
N LEU A 321 2.12 -14.66 5.68
CA LEU A 321 2.91 -15.21 4.57
C LEU A 321 2.94 -16.75 4.50
N PRO A 322 3.05 -17.52 5.61
CA PRO A 322 3.04 -18.99 5.56
C PRO A 322 1.70 -19.60 5.12
N ASN A 323 0.61 -18.84 5.20
CA ASN A 323 -0.74 -19.27 4.80
C ASN A 323 -1.27 -18.45 3.61
N ALA A 324 -0.42 -17.71 2.91
CA ALA A 324 -0.83 -16.81 1.84
C ALA A 324 -1.38 -17.57 0.60
N GLU A 325 -1.14 -18.87 0.50
CA GLU A 325 -1.73 -19.77 -0.49
C GLU A 325 -3.23 -20.03 -0.25
N ASP A 326 -3.74 -19.76 0.94
CA ASP A 326 -5.15 -19.96 1.33
C ASP A 326 -6.02 -18.72 1.16
N VAL A 327 -5.48 -17.62 0.62
CA VAL A 327 -6.26 -16.38 0.40
C VAL A 327 -7.35 -16.66 -0.63
N PRO A 328 -8.64 -16.44 -0.31
CA PRO A 328 -9.73 -16.65 -1.25
C PRO A 328 -9.48 -15.94 -2.59
N LEU A 329 -9.74 -16.64 -3.68
CA LEU A 329 -9.51 -16.12 -5.02
C LEU A 329 -10.57 -15.07 -5.38
N VAL A 330 -10.16 -13.81 -5.41
CA VAL A 330 -10.97 -12.65 -5.79
C VAL A 330 -10.83 -12.42 -7.29
N MET A 331 -9.61 -12.36 -7.82
CA MET A 331 -9.35 -12.13 -9.25
C MET A 331 -9.84 -13.31 -10.09
N ARG A 332 -10.59 -13.05 -11.16
CA ARG A 332 -11.08 -14.06 -12.10
C ARG A 332 -10.91 -13.55 -13.54
N THR A 333 -10.56 -14.46 -14.45
CA THR A 333 -10.47 -14.20 -15.89
C THR A 333 -11.81 -14.24 -16.59
#